data_AF-A0A7S7NZY6-F1
#
_entry.id   AF-A0A7S7NZY6-F1
#
_cell.length_a   1.000
_cell.length_b   1.000
_cell.length_c   1.000
_cell.angle_alpha   90.00
_cell.angle_beta   90.00
_cell.angle_gamma   90.00
#
_symmetry.space_group_name_H-M   'P 1'
#
loop_
_entity.id
_entity.type
_entity.pdbx_description
1 polymer ?
#
loop_
_entity_poly.entity_id
_entity_poly.type
_entity_poly.pdbx_seq_one_letter_code
_entity_poly.pdbx_strand_id
1 'polypeptide(L)'
;MKLASLIAAAACLLVPLTGHAGVVYQWRPLDGNPPLDFALKLEFTRQAVDSGSFSFQLPYMDSAPSYPELGLVAFQYAFPGMGMPMDYRPQEQQFRSGLGMLDMELRFEAGGYLSGWIHANDQNSHIMLQSSGALFTVLDANSDEGMEGAGCGWTTGLPCSGATGFLQGVQQQNGQAVPEPRTLALFGLGILGLFGSRRLRRAVAS
;
A
#
# COMPACT_ATOMS: atom_id res chain seq x y z
N MET A 1 9.10 43.19 -16.24
CA MET A 1 9.01 42.09 -15.25
C MET A 1 9.80 40.92 -15.79
N LYS A 2 10.82 40.46 -15.06
CA LYS A 2 11.93 39.66 -15.59
C LYS A 2 11.53 38.19 -15.77
N LEU A 3 11.63 37.68 -17.00
CA LEU A 3 11.45 36.26 -17.37
C LEU A 3 12.24 35.29 -16.46
N ALA A 4 13.31 35.76 -15.83
CA ALA A 4 14.15 35.00 -14.91
C ALA A 4 13.39 34.43 -13.69
N SER A 5 12.32 35.08 -13.23
CA SER A 5 11.55 34.61 -12.08
C SER A 5 10.58 33.45 -12.41
N LEU A 6 10.20 33.27 -13.67
CA LEU A 6 9.33 32.17 -14.12
C LEU A 6 10.12 30.86 -14.31
N ILE A 7 11.39 30.94 -14.70
CA ILE A 7 12.25 29.76 -14.91
C ILE A 7 12.67 29.13 -13.57
N ALA A 8 12.89 29.95 -12.52
CA ALA A 8 13.18 29.46 -11.17
C ALA A 8 11.99 28.73 -10.54
N ALA A 9 10.76 29.18 -10.80
CA ALA A 9 9.55 28.51 -10.32
C ALA A 9 9.29 27.17 -11.05
N ALA A 10 9.62 27.08 -12.35
CA ALA A 10 9.54 25.84 -13.11
C ALA A 10 10.62 24.83 -12.68
N ALA A 11 11.81 25.30 -12.30
CA ALA A 11 12.90 24.44 -11.80
C ALA A 11 12.58 23.82 -10.43
N CYS A 12 11.85 24.52 -9.55
CA CYS A 12 11.39 23.97 -8.27
C CYS A 12 10.24 22.95 -8.40
N LEU A 13 9.56 22.90 -9.56
CA LEU A 13 8.54 21.90 -9.85
C LEU A 13 9.13 20.61 -10.45
N LEU A 14 10.42 20.58 -10.77
CA LEU A 14 11.12 19.47 -11.43
C LEU A 14 11.97 18.60 -10.49
N VAL A 15 11.91 18.84 -9.18
CA VAL A 15 12.59 18.00 -8.18
C VAL A 15 11.50 17.33 -7.34
N PRO A 16 11.27 16.00 -7.49
CA PRO A 16 12.34 15.01 -7.33
C PRO A 16 12.29 13.85 -8.36
N LEU A 17 13.31 13.75 -9.20
CA LEU A 17 13.58 12.58 -10.06
C LEU A 17 14.76 11.72 -9.54
N THR A 18 15.15 11.91 -8.28
CA THR A 18 16.30 11.21 -7.69
C THR A 18 15.80 10.19 -6.67
N GLY A 19 15.86 8.92 -7.06
CA GLY A 19 15.87 7.71 -6.22
C GLY A 19 14.98 7.76 -4.98
N HIS A 20 13.77 7.22 -5.08
CA HIS A 20 12.88 7.12 -3.92
C HIS A 20 12.80 5.66 -3.49
N ALA A 21 13.36 5.37 -2.31
CA ALA A 21 12.98 4.19 -1.55
C ALA A 21 11.45 4.10 -1.53
N GLY A 22 10.91 2.89 -1.70
CA GLY A 22 9.47 2.70 -1.76
C GLY A 22 8.77 3.18 -0.49
N VAL A 23 7.48 3.48 -0.62
CA VAL A 23 6.60 3.75 0.50
C VAL A 23 6.16 2.41 1.07
N VAL A 24 6.53 2.16 2.32
CA VAL A 24 6.28 0.88 3.00
C VAL A 24 5.04 1.02 3.87
N TYR A 25 4.07 0.12 3.70
CA TYR A 25 2.92 -0.06 4.59
C TYR A 25 3.09 -1.36 5.36
N GLN A 26 2.82 -1.32 6.67
CA GLN A 26 2.90 -2.46 7.56
C GLN A 26 1.57 -2.68 8.27
N TRP A 27 1.25 -3.95 8.49
CA TRP A 27 0.16 -4.35 9.34
C TRP A 27 0.39 -3.90 10.79
N ARG A 28 -0.64 -3.29 11.36
CA ARG A 28 -0.74 -2.90 12.76
C ARG A 28 -2.03 -3.51 13.32
N PRO A 29 -1.94 -4.59 14.12
CA PRO A 29 -3.14 -5.19 14.69
C PRO A 29 -3.83 -4.18 15.62
N LEU A 30 -5.16 -4.22 15.64
CA LEU A 30 -5.94 -3.47 16.63
C LEU A 30 -6.06 -4.32 17.90
N ASP A 31 -5.82 -3.70 19.06
CA ASP A 31 -5.86 -4.37 20.35
C ASP A 31 -7.22 -5.03 20.62
N GLY A 32 -7.20 -6.20 21.29
CA GLY A 32 -8.41 -6.92 21.71
C GLY A 32 -9.09 -7.80 20.65
N ASN A 33 -8.48 -7.95 19.47
CA ASN A 33 -8.95 -8.87 18.41
C ASN A 33 -8.38 -10.29 18.55
N PRO A 34 -8.95 -11.29 17.83
CA PRO A 34 -8.38 -12.63 17.76
C PRO A 34 -6.90 -12.59 17.33
N PRO A 35 -6.02 -13.36 17.98
CA PRO A 35 -4.62 -13.39 17.62
C PRO A 35 -4.44 -14.09 16.27
N LEU A 36 -3.87 -13.36 15.32
CA LEU A 36 -3.15 -13.88 14.17
C LEU A 36 -1.85 -13.09 14.21
N ASP A 37 -0.83 -13.59 14.90
CA ASP A 37 0.44 -12.86 15.14
C ASP A 37 1.27 -12.73 13.86
N PHE A 38 0.68 -12.36 12.72
CA PHE A 38 1.37 -12.28 11.44
C PHE A 38 2.00 -10.90 11.18
N ALA A 39 3.02 -10.91 10.34
CA ALA A 39 3.59 -9.73 9.72
C ALA A 39 3.13 -9.64 8.26
N LEU A 40 2.65 -8.47 7.86
CA LEU A 40 2.35 -8.13 6.47
C LEU A 40 3.01 -6.80 6.14
N LYS A 41 3.76 -6.76 5.05
CA LYS A 41 4.46 -5.58 4.54
C LYS A 41 4.23 -5.45 3.04
N LEU A 42 3.85 -4.24 2.63
CA LEU A 42 3.70 -3.84 1.25
C LEU A 42 4.66 -2.69 0.98
N GLU A 43 5.35 -2.72 -0.14
CA GLU A 43 6.17 -1.61 -0.59
C GLU A 43 5.73 -1.16 -1.98
N PHE A 44 5.47 0.14 -2.13
CA PHE A 44 5.04 0.74 -3.38
C PHE A 44 6.01 1.81 -3.85
N THR A 45 6.10 2.03 -5.15
CA THR A 45 6.77 3.21 -5.69
C THR A 45 6.02 4.47 -5.27
N ARG A 46 6.72 5.60 -5.15
CA ARG A 46 6.07 6.88 -4.85
C ARG A 46 5.03 7.25 -5.91
N GLN A 47 5.28 6.93 -7.18
CA GLN A 47 4.34 7.19 -8.26
C GLN A 47 3.01 6.45 -8.07
N ALA A 48 3.05 5.19 -7.60
CA ALA A 48 1.84 4.44 -7.29
C ALA A 48 1.04 5.11 -6.18
N VAL A 49 1.70 5.50 -5.07
CA VAL A 49 1.05 6.22 -3.97
C VAL A 49 0.44 7.54 -4.43
N ASP A 50 1.19 8.32 -5.21
CA ASP A 50 0.76 9.63 -5.71
C ASP A 50 -0.48 9.54 -6.61
N SER A 51 -0.71 8.39 -7.26
CA SER A 51 -1.88 8.14 -8.11
C SER A 51 -3.18 7.95 -7.31
N GLY A 52 -3.09 7.63 -6.02
CA GLY A 52 -4.23 7.49 -5.10
C GLY A 52 -4.91 6.13 -5.10
N SER A 53 -4.69 5.28 -6.10
CA SER A 53 -5.20 3.91 -6.14
C SER A 53 -4.22 2.97 -6.82
N PHE A 54 -4.25 1.71 -6.42
CA PHE A 54 -3.39 0.66 -6.96
C PHE A 54 -4.21 -0.59 -7.24
N SER A 55 -4.05 -1.16 -8.44
CA SER A 55 -4.65 -2.44 -8.80
C SER A 55 -3.59 -3.32 -9.43
N PHE A 56 -3.56 -4.57 -9.00
CA PHE A 56 -2.58 -5.54 -9.45
C PHE A 56 -3.19 -6.93 -9.44
N GLN A 57 -2.99 -7.64 -10.53
CA GLN A 57 -3.45 -9.01 -10.67
C GLN A 57 -2.32 -9.85 -11.26
N LEU A 58 -1.87 -10.81 -10.48
CA LEU A 58 -1.00 -11.90 -10.87
C LEU A 58 -1.82 -13.18 -10.75
N PRO A 59 -2.36 -13.74 -11.84
CA PRO A 59 -3.08 -15.00 -11.79
C PRO A 59 -2.10 -16.18 -11.76
N TYR A 60 -2.62 -17.36 -11.39
CA TYR A 60 -1.94 -18.64 -11.61
C TYR A 60 -1.65 -18.79 -13.11
N MET A 61 -0.38 -18.65 -13.52
CA MET A 61 0.02 -18.82 -14.92
C MET A 61 1.28 -19.67 -15.02
N ASP A 62 1.25 -20.69 -15.87
CA ASP A 62 2.38 -21.58 -16.17
C ASP A 62 3.60 -20.82 -16.71
N SER A 63 3.38 -19.66 -17.32
CA SER A 63 4.40 -18.70 -17.73
C SER A 63 4.17 -17.37 -17.03
N ALA A 64 5.14 -16.91 -16.24
CA ALA A 64 5.07 -15.59 -15.62
C ALA A 64 5.08 -14.51 -16.72
N PRO A 65 3.98 -13.76 -16.93
CA PRO A 65 4.03 -12.65 -17.86
C PRO A 65 4.96 -11.58 -17.28
N SER A 66 5.70 -10.90 -18.15
CA SER A 66 6.47 -9.73 -17.77
C SER A 66 5.50 -8.62 -17.39
N TYR A 67 5.30 -8.38 -16.09
CA TYR A 67 4.50 -7.25 -15.63
C TYR A 67 5.36 -5.98 -15.73
N PRO A 68 5.01 -5.00 -16.60
CA PRO A 68 5.72 -3.74 -16.65
C PRO A 68 5.51 -2.99 -15.33
N GLU A 69 6.59 -2.60 -14.66
CA GLU A 69 6.67 -1.81 -13.41
C GLU A 69 5.33 -1.26 -12.89
N LEU A 70 4.51 -2.10 -12.26
CA LEU A 70 3.14 -1.73 -11.90
C LEU A 70 3.06 -0.82 -10.67
N GLY A 71 4.19 -0.59 -9.99
CA GLY A 71 4.27 0.26 -8.81
C GLY A 71 4.29 -0.51 -7.49
N LEU A 72 4.06 -1.83 -7.49
CA LEU A 72 4.39 -2.71 -6.37
C LEU A 72 5.87 -3.08 -6.43
N VAL A 73 6.59 -2.82 -5.35
CA VAL A 73 8.01 -3.15 -5.17
C VAL A 73 8.15 -4.48 -4.44
N ALA A 74 7.38 -4.68 -3.36
CA ALA A 74 7.41 -5.91 -2.59
C ALA A 74 6.06 -6.19 -1.90
N PHE A 75 5.69 -7.47 -1.85
CA PHE A 75 4.66 -8.02 -0.98
C PHE A 75 5.30 -9.08 -0.09
N GLN A 76 5.19 -8.93 1.22
CA GLN A 76 5.76 -9.87 2.18
C GLN A 76 4.73 -10.22 3.24
N TYR A 77 4.52 -11.51 3.46
CA TYR A 77 3.64 -12.04 4.47
C TYR A 77 4.35 -13.17 5.22
N ALA A 78 4.32 -13.13 6.55
CA ALA A 78 4.94 -14.13 7.40
C ALA A 78 4.17 -14.27 8.70
N PHE A 79 4.32 -15.40 9.36
CA PHE A 79 3.74 -15.65 10.67
C PHE A 79 4.73 -16.47 11.53
N PRO A 80 4.63 -16.43 12.86
CA PRO A 80 5.53 -17.13 13.75
C PRO A 80 5.38 -18.64 13.61
N GLY A 81 6.50 -19.35 13.81
CA GLY A 81 6.53 -20.81 13.81
C GLY A 81 7.15 -21.40 12.54
N MET A 82 6.68 -22.59 12.16
CA MET A 82 7.18 -23.38 11.03
C MET A 82 6.62 -22.93 9.68
N GLY A 83 5.78 -21.92 9.69
CA GLY A 83 5.18 -21.30 8.53
C GLY A 83 6.12 -20.93 7.41
N MET A 84 5.68 -21.15 6.17
CA MET A 84 6.40 -20.67 5.00
C MET A 84 6.03 -19.21 4.71
N PRO A 85 6.97 -18.25 4.82
CA PRO A 85 6.68 -16.87 4.48
C PRO A 85 6.49 -16.71 2.97
N MET A 86 5.59 -15.81 2.58
CA MET A 86 5.47 -15.34 1.21
C MET A 86 6.35 -14.10 1.02
N ASP A 87 7.22 -14.11 0.01
CA ASP A 87 7.96 -12.93 -0.46
C ASP A 87 7.85 -12.84 -1.98
N TYR A 88 7.21 -11.76 -2.45
CA TYR A 88 7.03 -11.48 -3.85
C TYR A 88 7.63 -10.11 -4.18
N ARG A 89 8.59 -10.12 -5.10
CA ARG A 89 9.28 -8.93 -5.60
C ARG A 89 9.27 -8.99 -7.12
N PRO A 90 8.37 -8.26 -7.81
CA PRO A 90 8.20 -8.36 -9.26
C PRO A 90 9.50 -8.29 -10.07
N GLN A 91 10.49 -7.52 -9.58
CA GLN A 91 11.78 -7.29 -10.26
C GLN A 91 12.90 -8.26 -9.85
N GLU A 92 12.79 -8.96 -8.72
CA GLU A 92 13.89 -9.77 -8.14
C GLU A 92 13.51 -11.24 -8.01
N GLN A 93 12.31 -11.50 -7.49
CA GLN A 93 11.83 -12.81 -7.10
C GLN A 93 10.34 -12.88 -7.38
N GLN A 94 10.00 -13.47 -8.52
CA GLN A 94 8.62 -13.84 -8.79
C GLN A 94 8.23 -15.04 -7.93
N PHE A 95 6.94 -15.21 -7.65
CA PHE A 95 6.47 -16.49 -7.14
C PHE A 95 6.95 -17.61 -8.06
N ARG A 96 7.14 -18.83 -7.54
CA ARG A 96 7.47 -19.98 -8.38
C ARG A 96 6.47 -20.03 -9.54
N SER A 97 6.99 -20.03 -10.77
CA SER A 97 6.18 -19.99 -12.00
C SER A 97 5.06 -21.04 -11.92
N GLY A 98 3.83 -20.64 -12.23
CA GLY A 98 2.65 -21.52 -12.19
C GLY A 98 1.96 -21.64 -10.84
N LEU A 99 2.58 -21.20 -9.74
CA LEU A 99 2.13 -21.60 -8.40
C LEU A 99 1.57 -20.44 -7.55
N GLY A 100 1.93 -19.19 -7.82
CA GLY A 100 1.47 -18.05 -7.00
C GLY A 100 0.38 -17.21 -7.64
N MET A 101 -0.49 -16.66 -6.80
CA MET A 101 -1.47 -15.62 -7.14
C MET A 101 -1.36 -14.45 -6.16
N LEU A 102 -1.49 -13.24 -6.71
CA LEU A 102 -1.60 -12.02 -5.93
C LEU A 102 -2.56 -11.08 -6.64
N ASP A 103 -3.69 -10.82 -6.00
CA ASP A 103 -4.71 -9.91 -6.48
C ASP A 103 -4.98 -8.86 -5.40
N MET A 104 -5.00 -7.59 -5.81
CA MET A 104 -5.27 -6.50 -4.89
C MET A 104 -5.89 -5.31 -5.62
N GLU A 105 -6.80 -4.65 -4.92
CA GLU A 105 -7.31 -3.34 -5.27
C GLU A 105 -7.25 -2.50 -4.01
N LEU A 106 -6.40 -1.47 -4.03
CA LEU A 106 -6.07 -0.66 -2.89
C LEU A 106 -6.26 0.81 -3.19
N ARG A 107 -6.61 1.58 -2.16
CA ARG A 107 -6.61 3.04 -2.17
C ARG A 107 -5.65 3.53 -1.12
N PHE A 108 -4.89 4.56 -1.48
CA PHE A 108 -4.02 5.27 -0.56
C PHE A 108 -4.86 6.35 0.12
N GLU A 109 -5.07 6.19 1.43
CA GLU A 109 -5.94 7.05 2.23
C GLU A 109 -5.13 8.16 2.92
N ALA A 110 -5.83 9.19 3.38
CA ALA A 110 -5.25 10.25 4.20
C ALA A 110 -4.63 9.68 5.49
N GLY A 111 -3.61 10.36 6.03
CA GLY A 111 -2.91 9.90 7.23
C GLY A 111 -2.01 8.67 7.02
N GLY A 112 -1.78 8.26 5.76
CA GLY A 112 -0.89 7.16 5.42
C GLY A 112 -1.50 5.79 5.70
N TYR A 113 -2.80 5.62 5.53
CA TYR A 113 -3.46 4.32 5.62
C TYR A 113 -3.76 3.76 4.23
N LEU A 114 -4.02 2.46 4.16
CA LEU A 114 -4.64 1.83 2.99
C LEU A 114 -6.09 1.48 3.28
N SER A 115 -6.87 1.38 2.20
CA SER A 115 -8.15 0.67 2.17
C SER A 115 -8.18 -0.21 0.91
N GLY A 116 -9.12 -1.15 0.85
CA GLY A 116 -9.35 -2.04 -0.29
C GLY A 116 -9.38 -3.51 0.10
N TRP A 117 -8.86 -4.37 -0.77
CA TRP A 117 -8.77 -5.81 -0.55
C TRP A 117 -7.47 -6.39 -1.10
N ILE A 118 -7.04 -7.50 -0.50
CA ILE A 118 -5.82 -8.22 -0.85
C ILE A 118 -6.14 -9.72 -0.78
N HIS A 119 -5.74 -10.45 -1.79
CA HIS A 119 -5.77 -11.91 -1.83
C HIS A 119 -4.43 -12.40 -2.35
N ALA A 120 -3.71 -13.18 -1.55
CA ALA A 120 -2.41 -13.71 -1.91
C ALA A 120 -2.36 -15.20 -1.57
N ASN A 121 -1.79 -15.99 -2.48
CA ASN A 121 -1.59 -17.41 -2.31
C ASN A 121 -0.31 -17.83 -3.04
N ASP A 122 0.64 -18.46 -2.36
CA ASP A 122 1.88 -18.96 -2.97
C ASP A 122 1.98 -20.51 -2.98
N GLN A 123 0.83 -21.16 -2.81
CA GLN A 123 0.56 -22.58 -2.51
C GLN A 123 0.89 -23.04 -1.10
N ASN A 124 1.92 -22.50 -0.45
CA ASN A 124 2.26 -22.92 0.90
C ASN A 124 1.53 -22.09 1.95
N SER A 125 1.18 -20.86 1.58
CA SER A 125 0.54 -19.89 2.44
C SER A 125 -0.50 -19.11 1.67
N HIS A 126 -1.56 -18.71 2.38
CA HIS A 126 -2.69 -17.97 1.87
C HIS A 126 -3.06 -16.85 2.84
N ILE A 127 -3.43 -15.68 2.32
CA ILE A 127 -4.09 -14.63 3.09
C ILE A 127 -5.09 -13.86 2.23
N MET A 128 -6.25 -13.58 2.83
CA MET A 128 -7.28 -12.71 2.29
C MET A 128 -7.64 -11.64 3.33
N LEU A 129 -7.57 -10.37 2.93
CA LEU A 129 -8.01 -9.24 3.76
C LEU A 129 -8.97 -8.35 2.97
N GLN A 130 -9.92 -7.75 3.69
CA GLN A 130 -10.81 -6.73 3.15
C GLN A 130 -11.01 -5.62 4.17
N SER A 131 -11.09 -4.38 3.71
CA SER A 131 -11.30 -3.22 4.57
C SER A 131 -12.71 -2.64 4.50
N SER A 132 -13.14 -2.04 5.62
CA SER A 132 -14.19 -1.03 5.66
C SER A 132 -13.57 0.31 6.09
N GLY A 133 -13.37 1.23 5.14
CA GLY A 133 -12.50 2.39 5.37
C GLY A 133 -11.05 1.93 5.54
N ALA A 134 -10.29 2.51 6.49
CA ALA A 134 -8.91 2.10 6.75
C ALA A 134 -8.78 0.78 7.54
N LEU A 135 -9.86 0.30 8.15
CA LEU A 135 -9.84 -0.89 9.00
C LEU A 135 -9.95 -2.15 8.15
N PHE A 136 -8.88 -2.94 8.10
CA PHE A 136 -8.85 -4.25 7.47
C PHE A 136 -9.30 -5.34 8.44
N THR A 137 -9.99 -6.34 7.89
CA THR A 137 -10.32 -7.60 8.55
C THR A 137 -9.68 -8.73 7.76
N VAL A 138 -8.97 -9.63 8.45
CA VAL A 138 -8.52 -10.89 7.86
C VAL A 138 -9.73 -11.79 7.67
N LEU A 139 -10.05 -12.11 6.43
CA LEU A 139 -11.15 -12.99 6.09
C LEU A 139 -10.73 -14.45 6.17
N ASP A 140 -9.51 -14.74 5.75
CA ASP A 140 -8.90 -16.06 5.82
C ASP A 140 -7.37 -15.93 5.79
N ALA A 141 -6.68 -16.82 6.49
CA ALA A 141 -5.23 -16.93 6.51
C ALA A 141 -4.86 -18.38 6.79
N ASN A 142 -3.90 -18.95 6.07
CA ASN A 142 -3.53 -20.35 6.28
C ASN A 142 -2.12 -20.66 5.78
N SER A 143 -1.58 -21.78 6.23
CA SER A 143 -0.36 -22.38 5.69
C SER A 143 -0.36 -23.89 5.81
N ASP A 144 0.26 -24.56 4.83
CA ASP A 144 0.42 -26.01 4.78
C ASP A 144 1.24 -26.57 5.97
N GLU A 145 2.18 -25.79 6.49
CA GLU A 145 3.01 -26.15 7.66
C GLU A 145 2.34 -25.83 9.00
N GLY A 146 1.08 -25.39 8.97
CA GLY A 146 0.33 -24.98 10.15
C GLY A 146 0.58 -23.52 10.55
N MET A 147 -0.29 -23.02 11.43
CA MET A 147 -0.34 -21.61 11.86
C MET A 147 -0.25 -21.47 13.38
N GLU A 148 0.12 -22.52 14.11
CA GLU A 148 0.07 -22.61 15.58
C GLU A 148 0.77 -21.44 16.27
N GLY A 149 1.92 -21.02 15.74
CA GLY A 149 2.67 -19.88 16.27
C GLY A 149 1.95 -18.55 16.11
N ALA A 150 1.01 -18.44 15.18
CA ALA A 150 0.13 -17.28 15.02
C ALA A 150 -1.07 -17.28 15.99
N GLY A 151 -1.28 -18.36 16.75
CA GLY A 151 -2.41 -18.52 17.66
C GLY A 151 -3.68 -19.09 17.01
N CYS A 152 -3.63 -19.48 15.74
CA CYS A 152 -4.70 -20.14 15.03
C CYS A 152 -4.19 -21.41 14.35
N GLY A 153 -5.05 -22.33 13.93
CA GLY A 153 -4.61 -23.55 13.26
C GLY A 153 -5.35 -24.79 13.71
N TRP A 154 -5.00 -25.91 13.10
CA TRP A 154 -5.72 -27.17 13.24
C TRP A 154 -5.72 -27.68 14.68
N THR A 155 -4.61 -27.50 15.39
CA THR A 155 -4.45 -27.97 16.77
C THR A 155 -5.11 -27.06 17.81
N THR A 156 -5.27 -25.77 17.53
CA THR A 156 -5.91 -24.83 18.46
C THR A 156 -7.43 -24.78 18.29
N GLY A 157 -7.95 -25.20 17.12
CA GLY A 157 -9.37 -25.15 16.78
C GLY A 157 -9.90 -23.72 16.61
N LEU A 158 -9.03 -22.72 16.62
CA LEU A 158 -9.38 -21.31 16.43
C LEU A 158 -9.33 -20.96 14.95
N PRO A 159 -10.32 -20.22 14.43
CA PRO A 159 -10.34 -19.82 13.04
C PRO A 159 -9.21 -18.83 12.75
N CYS A 160 -8.52 -19.02 11.62
CA CYS A 160 -7.51 -18.07 11.14
C CYS A 160 -8.14 -16.88 10.41
N SER A 161 -9.11 -16.23 11.07
CA SER A 161 -9.91 -15.13 10.50
C SER A 161 -10.42 -14.21 11.61
N GLY A 162 -10.90 -13.02 11.22
CA GLY A 162 -11.55 -12.06 12.11
C GLY A 162 -10.61 -11.10 12.84
N ALA A 163 -9.28 -11.28 12.73
CA ALA A 163 -8.34 -10.28 13.22
C ALA A 163 -8.52 -8.98 12.44
N THR A 164 -8.57 -7.84 13.14
CA THR A 164 -8.66 -6.52 12.51
C THR A 164 -7.44 -5.67 12.82
N GLY A 165 -7.15 -4.72 11.93
CA GLY A 165 -5.97 -3.88 12.01
C GLY A 165 -5.87 -2.90 10.84
N PHE A 166 -4.78 -2.15 10.82
CA PHE A 166 -4.51 -1.13 9.83
C PHE A 166 -3.29 -1.50 9.01
N LEU A 167 -3.34 -1.25 7.70
CA LEU A 167 -2.13 -1.15 6.88
C LEU A 167 -1.69 0.30 6.90
N GLN A 168 -0.67 0.60 7.70
CA GLN A 168 -0.19 1.94 7.95
C GLN A 168 1.20 2.14 7.39
N GLY A 169 1.39 3.27 6.70
CA GLY A 169 2.66 3.67 6.15
C GLY A 169 3.69 3.94 7.26
N VAL A 170 4.87 3.33 7.13
CA VAL A 170 5.98 3.51 8.06
C VAL A 170 6.73 4.78 7.68
N GLN A 171 7.03 5.65 8.65
CA GLN A 171 7.87 6.81 8.37
C GLN A 171 9.23 6.36 7.84
N GLN A 172 9.68 6.94 6.73
CA GLN A 172 11.00 6.65 6.19
C GLN A 172 12.08 7.11 7.18
N GLN A 173 13.25 6.45 7.19
CA GLN A 173 14.34 6.66 8.17
C GLN A 173 14.80 8.12 8.35
N ASN A 174 14.42 9.02 7.44
CA ASN A 174 14.68 10.46 7.52
C ASN A 174 13.55 11.26 8.20
N GLY A 175 12.61 10.62 8.89
CA GLY A 175 11.45 11.26 9.54
C GLY A 175 10.45 11.86 8.55
N GLN A 176 10.52 11.49 7.27
CA GLN A 176 9.54 11.94 6.29
C GLN A 176 8.23 11.19 6.46
N ALA A 177 7.15 11.95 6.63
CA ALA A 177 5.80 11.43 6.59
C ALA A 177 5.52 10.77 5.24
N VAL A 178 4.67 9.73 5.26
CA VAL A 178 4.17 9.07 4.06
C VAL A 178 3.48 10.13 3.20
N PRO A 179 3.84 10.29 1.91
CA PRO A 179 3.27 11.32 1.06
C PRO A 179 1.76 11.07 0.90
N GLU A 180 0.96 12.12 1.06
CA GLU A 180 -0.47 12.04 0.74
C GLU A 180 -0.68 12.00 -0.77
N PRO A 181 -1.71 11.29 -1.26
CA PRO A 181 -2.05 11.28 -2.68
C PRO A 181 -2.28 12.69 -3.23
N ARG A 182 -1.72 12.98 -4.40
CA ARG A 182 -1.76 14.33 -5.00
C ARG A 182 -3.18 14.82 -5.33
N THR A 183 -4.14 13.91 -5.43
CA THR A 183 -5.56 14.24 -5.62
C THR A 183 -6.10 15.13 -4.49
N LEU A 184 -5.67 14.91 -3.24
CA LEU A 184 -6.05 15.75 -2.09
C LEU A 184 -5.40 17.15 -2.14
N ALA A 185 -4.14 17.22 -2.57
CA ALA A 185 -3.43 18.49 -2.73
C ALA A 185 -4.09 19.41 -3.78
N LEU A 186 -4.66 18.83 -4.85
CA LEU A 186 -5.36 19.57 -5.89
C LEU A 186 -6.68 20.18 -5.40
N PHE A 187 -7.42 19.52 -4.51
CA PHE A 187 -8.62 20.10 -3.89
C PHE A 187 -8.27 21.33 -3.03
N GLY A 188 -7.19 21.27 -2.26
CA GLY A 188 -6.72 22.41 -1.44
C GLY A 188 -6.34 23.63 -2.28
N LEU A 189 -5.61 23.42 -3.39
CA LEU A 189 -5.21 24.50 -4.31
C LEU A 189 -6.40 25.06 -5.11
N GLY A 190 -7.38 24.23 -5.49
CA GLY A 190 -8.60 24.66 -6.17
C GLY A 190 -9.45 25.62 -5.33
N ILE A 191 -9.57 25.34 -4.03
CA ILE A 191 -10.30 26.19 -3.09
C ILE A 191 -9.59 27.55 -2.90
N LEU A 192 -8.26 27.55 -2.74
CA LEU A 192 -7.48 28.79 -2.62
C LEU A 192 -7.52 29.64 -3.91
N GLY A 193 -7.53 29.02 -5.09
CA GLY A 193 -7.71 29.70 -6.37
C GLY A 193 -9.08 30.38 -6.52
N LEU A 194 -10.15 29.74 -6.02
CA LEU A 194 -11.50 30.30 -6.00
C LEU A 194 -11.65 31.48 -5.01
N PHE A 195 -10.93 31.45 -3.88
CA PHE A 195 -10.93 32.58 -2.94
C PHE A 195 -10.02 33.74 -3.39
N GLY A 196 -8.89 33.46 -4.04
CA GLY A 196 -7.99 34.48 -4.59
C GLY A 196 -8.60 35.25 -5.77
N SER A 197 -9.32 34.55 -6.66
CA SER A 197 -10.01 35.16 -7.82
C SER A 197 -11.19 36.06 -7.42
N ARG A 198 -11.82 35.82 -6.25
CA ARG A 198 -12.85 36.72 -5.69
C ARG A 198 -12.29 38.03 -5.14
N ARG A 199 -11.06 38.06 -4.63
CA ARG A 199 -10.44 39.31 -4.12
C ARG A 199 -9.93 40.20 -5.25
N LEU A 200 -9.42 39.62 -6.34
CA LEU A 200 -8.94 40.40 -7.50
C LEU A 200 -10.08 41.11 -8.24
N ARG A 201 -11.30 40.57 -8.26
CA ARG A 201 -12.46 41.25 -8.85
C ARG A 201 -12.93 42.49 -8.07
N ARG A 202 -12.62 42.61 -6.78
CA ARG A 202 -12.94 43.80 -5.98
C ARG A 202 -11.90 44.92 -6.09
N ALA A 203 -10.68 44.62 -6.50
CA ALA A 203 -9.60 45.60 -6.62
C ALA A 203 -9.54 46.31 -7.99
N VAL A 204 -10.32 45.86 -8.98
CA VAL A 204 -10.39 46.47 -10.32
C VAL A 204 -11.65 47.34 -10.49
N ALA A 205 -12.48 47.45 -9.46
CA ALA A 205 -13.74 48.21 -9.47
C ALA A 205 -13.72 49.45 -8.55
N SER A 206 -12.54 49.98 -8.25
CA SER A 206 -12.34 51.19 -7.42
C SER A 206 -11.30 52.10 -8.04
#